data_AF-K2PA60-F1
#
_entry.id   AF-K2PA60-F1
#
_cell.length_a   1.000
_cell.length_b   1.000
_cell.length_c   1.000
_cell.angle_alpha   90.00
_cell.angle_beta   90.00
_cell.angle_gamma   90.00
#
_symmetry.space_group_name_H-M   'P 1'
#
loop_
_entity.id
_entity.type
_entity.pdbx_description
1 polymer ?
#
loop_
_entity_poly.entity_id
_entity_poly.type
_entity_poly.pdbx_seq_one_letter_code
_entity_poly.pdbx_strand_id
1 'polypeptide(L)'
;MKEVVIRSSIRDLSKFRAELQGILKETMHIDESMMQRCVRMRRSLQAEKRARRRGGPSSTEPFVETRQLYPTDIAGAFFLTMWHEVSLVGLDSPGPLRAVKRFLSMVEAALPGLRAGALLEAVAELENGTHFSVESWQEAVLAARIPYYGAPNEVEWRTCKGSSQSYRGFPCGMWLLYHSITANFDADGDISPLEAIQDYVRHFFSCEECRQHFLEFNFTREDDPVLQLWQAHNSVNARLAPVKEGADPFVPKRQFPDAEIC
;
A
#
# COMPACT_ATOMS: atom_id res chain seq x y z
N MET A 1 -20.63 29.76 12.35
CA MET A 1 -20.31 28.64 13.27
C MET A 1 -20.97 28.98 14.60
N LYS A 2 -21.92 28.18 15.11
CA LYS A 2 -22.46 28.42 16.46
C LYS A 2 -21.35 28.14 17.47
N GLU A 3 -21.07 29.08 18.36
CA GLU A 3 -20.13 28.86 19.45
C GLU A 3 -20.74 27.86 20.44
N VAL A 4 -20.19 26.65 20.50
CA VAL A 4 -20.63 25.61 21.43
C VAL A 4 -19.57 25.46 22.49
N VAL A 5 -19.89 25.84 23.73
CA VAL A 5 -19.05 25.58 24.89
C VAL A 5 -19.18 24.08 25.25
N ILE A 6 -18.22 23.28 24.80
CA ILE A 6 -18.20 21.83 25.04
C ILE A 6 -17.71 21.57 26.47
N ARG A 7 -18.61 21.12 27.35
CA ARG A 7 -18.23 20.59 28.67
C ARG A 7 -17.87 19.10 28.55
N SER A 8 -17.07 18.56 29.47
CA SER A 8 -16.57 17.17 29.45
C SER A 8 -17.62 16.12 29.85
N SER A 9 -18.90 16.35 29.54
CA SER A 9 -19.97 15.38 29.80
C SER A 9 -20.22 14.47 28.59
N ILE A 10 -20.65 13.22 28.82
CA ILE A 10 -21.01 12.26 27.78
C ILE A 10 -22.11 12.82 26.86
N ARG A 11 -23.05 13.59 27.43
CA ARG A 11 -24.16 14.21 26.71
C ARG A 11 -23.71 15.36 25.80
N ASP A 12 -22.68 16.10 26.19
CA ASP A 12 -22.14 17.18 25.35
C ASP A 12 -21.27 16.62 24.23
N LEU A 13 -20.58 15.49 24.47
CA LEU A 13 -19.86 14.75 23.42
C LEU A 13 -20.80 14.16 22.35
N SER A 14 -21.98 13.65 22.74
CA SER A 14 -22.95 13.15 21.75
C SER A 14 -23.57 14.27 20.92
N LYS A 15 -23.89 15.41 21.54
CA LYS A 15 -24.34 16.61 20.84
C LYS A 15 -23.29 17.13 19.85
N PHE A 16 -22.04 17.24 20.29
CA PHE A 16 -20.94 17.65 19.43
C PHE A 16 -20.78 16.72 18.22
N ARG A 17 -20.88 15.40 18.40
CA ARG A 17 -20.84 14.44 17.28
C ARG A 17 -22.00 14.64 16.30
N ALA A 18 -23.21 14.87 16.80
CA ALA A 18 -24.38 15.08 15.96
C ALA A 18 -24.27 16.39 15.16
N GLU A 19 -23.82 17.48 15.79
CA GLU A 19 -23.59 18.76 15.11
C GLU A 19 -22.47 18.64 14.06
N LEU A 20 -21.36 17.99 14.40
CA LEU A 20 -20.27 17.73 13.45
C LEU A 20 -20.77 16.91 12.25
N GLN A 21 -21.57 15.86 12.49
CA GLN A 21 -22.16 15.06 11.41
C GLN A 21 -23.10 15.89 10.52
N GLY A 22 -23.88 16.81 11.11
CA GLY A 22 -24.71 17.75 10.35
C GLY A 22 -23.87 18.65 9.45
N ILE A 23 -22.85 19.29 10.01
CA ILE A 23 -21.93 20.16 9.26
C ILE A 23 -21.23 19.38 8.14
N LEU A 24 -20.74 18.16 8.42
CA LEU A 24 -20.08 17.34 7.41
C LEU A 24 -21.00 17.01 6.24
N LYS A 25 -22.27 16.68 6.51
CA LYS A 25 -23.27 16.42 5.45
C LYS A 25 -23.60 17.66 4.63
N GLU A 26 -23.58 18.85 5.25
CA GLU A 26 -23.88 20.12 4.58
C GLU A 26 -22.68 20.67 3.78
N THR A 27 -21.46 20.41 4.24
CA THR A 27 -20.26 21.09 3.73
C THR A 27 -19.35 20.21 2.87
N MET A 28 -19.50 18.88 2.95
CA MET A 28 -18.61 17.95 2.26
C MET A 28 -19.40 16.84 1.55
N HIS A 29 -18.99 16.53 0.33
CA HIS A 29 -19.39 15.26 -0.30
C HIS A 29 -18.45 14.16 0.20
N ILE A 30 -18.98 13.24 1.00
CA ILE A 30 -18.20 12.13 1.58
C ILE A 30 -18.69 10.83 0.93
N ASP A 31 -17.94 10.38 -0.07
CA ASP A 31 -18.07 9.03 -0.63
C ASP A 31 -17.22 8.01 0.16
N GLU A 32 -17.31 6.73 -0.21
CA GLU A 32 -16.56 5.67 0.47
C GLU A 32 -15.04 5.85 0.34
N SER A 33 -14.53 6.37 -0.79
CA SER A 33 -13.10 6.63 -1.00
C SER A 33 -12.60 7.73 -0.07
N MET A 34 -13.31 8.85 0.01
CA MET A 34 -13.02 9.96 0.92
C MET A 34 -13.03 9.47 2.38
N MET A 35 -14.02 8.65 2.74
CA MET A 35 -14.08 8.04 4.07
C MET A 35 -12.83 7.20 4.35
N GLN A 36 -12.38 6.37 3.40
CA GLN A 36 -11.17 5.56 3.54
C GLN A 36 -9.91 6.43 3.71
N ARG A 37 -9.78 7.52 2.94
CA ARG A 37 -8.65 8.47 3.10
C ARG A 37 -8.61 9.05 4.51
N CYS A 38 -9.74 9.56 5.00
CA CYS A 38 -9.84 10.17 6.32
C CYS A 38 -9.60 9.15 7.45
N VAL A 39 -10.18 7.95 7.35
CA VAL A 39 -10.01 6.90 8.35
C VAL A 39 -8.55 6.42 8.41
N ARG A 40 -7.92 6.20 7.24
CA ARG A 40 -6.50 5.83 7.14
C ARG A 40 -5.61 6.89 7.78
N MET A 41 -5.79 8.17 7.43
CA MET A 41 -5.04 9.29 8.01
C MET A 41 -5.20 9.32 9.53
N ARG A 42 -6.44 9.26 10.04
CA ARG A 42 -6.72 9.28 11.48
C ARG A 42 -6.03 8.12 12.20
N ARG A 43 -6.09 6.91 11.64
CA ARG A 43 -5.48 5.72 12.24
C ARG A 43 -3.95 5.82 12.25
N SER A 44 -3.34 6.30 11.17
CA SER A 44 -1.89 6.55 11.11
C SER A 44 -1.44 7.54 12.19
N LEU A 45 -2.17 8.65 12.37
CA LEU A 45 -1.87 9.63 13.42
C LEU A 45 -2.06 9.05 14.83
N GLN A 46 -3.04 8.18 15.03
CA GLN A 46 -3.25 7.49 16.30
C GLN A 46 -2.14 6.49 16.61
N ALA A 47 -1.68 5.73 15.63
CA ALA A 47 -0.56 4.80 15.76
C ALA A 47 0.72 5.56 16.13
N GLU A 48 1.04 6.65 15.42
CA GLU A 48 2.20 7.50 15.72
C GLU A 48 2.11 8.11 17.13
N LYS A 49 0.93 8.61 17.52
CA LYS A 49 0.70 9.10 18.88
C LYS A 49 0.89 8.02 19.94
N ARG A 50 0.44 6.78 19.68
CA ARG A 50 0.64 5.63 20.58
C ARG A 50 2.11 5.27 20.70
N ALA A 51 2.84 5.24 19.59
CA ALA A 51 4.28 4.98 19.56
C ALA A 51 5.06 6.02 20.39
N ARG A 52 4.77 7.32 20.20
CA ARG A 52 5.38 8.39 21.00
C ARG A 52 5.03 8.33 22.48
N ARG A 53 3.76 8.00 22.80
CA ARG A 53 3.26 7.95 24.19
C ARG A 53 3.79 6.78 25.00
N ARG A 54 3.97 5.62 24.37
CA ARG A 54 4.50 4.43 25.08
C ARG A 54 5.95 4.66 25.52
N GLY A 55 6.60 5.71 25.01
CA GLY A 55 8.05 5.72 24.86
C GLY A 55 8.41 4.59 23.90
N GLY A 56 9.42 4.79 23.05
CA GLY A 56 10.24 3.63 22.76
C GLY A 56 10.68 3.02 24.10
N PRO A 57 11.13 1.75 24.15
CA PRO A 57 11.99 1.37 25.25
C PRO A 57 13.02 2.48 25.50
N SER A 58 13.52 2.58 26.72
CA SER A 58 14.75 3.30 27.04
C SER A 58 15.96 2.73 26.28
N SER A 59 15.81 2.31 25.02
CA SER A 59 16.90 1.97 24.14
C SER A 59 17.54 3.29 23.73
N THR A 60 18.61 3.61 24.44
CA THR A 60 19.72 4.42 23.93
C THR A 60 20.32 3.84 22.63
N GLU A 61 19.84 2.69 22.16
CA GLU A 61 20.30 2.07 20.92
C GLU A 61 19.82 2.85 19.69
N PRO A 62 20.74 3.18 18.76
CA PRO A 62 20.40 3.82 17.51
C PRO A 62 19.54 2.89 16.65
N PHE A 63 18.69 3.48 15.80
CA PHE A 63 17.96 2.73 14.79
C PHE A 63 18.96 2.01 13.86
N VAL A 64 18.73 0.72 13.62
CA VAL A 64 19.50 -0.10 12.67
C VAL A 64 18.55 -0.62 11.60
N GLU A 65 18.91 -0.39 10.33
CA GLU A 65 18.14 -0.88 9.19
C GLU A 65 18.18 -2.41 9.12
N THR A 66 17.01 -3.04 9.00
CA THR A 66 16.92 -4.47 8.68
C THR A 66 17.15 -4.68 7.18
N ARG A 67 18.34 -5.16 6.80
CA ARG A 67 18.70 -5.44 5.39
C ARG A 67 18.23 -6.80 4.87
N GLN A 68 17.87 -7.72 5.78
CA GLN A 68 17.32 -9.04 5.42
C GLN A 68 15.90 -8.90 4.86
N LEU A 69 15.59 -9.67 3.80
CA LEU A 69 14.25 -9.77 3.24
C LEU A 69 13.34 -10.63 4.13
N TYR A 70 12.18 -10.09 4.49
CA TYR A 70 11.13 -10.77 5.23
C TYR A 70 9.87 -10.91 4.35
N PRO A 71 9.41 -12.14 4.05
CA PRO A 71 8.21 -12.37 3.24
C PRO A 71 6.93 -11.72 3.79
N THR A 72 6.88 -11.48 5.11
CA THR A 72 5.76 -10.78 5.76
C THR A 72 5.61 -9.34 5.26
N ASP A 73 6.68 -8.68 4.83
CA ASP A 73 6.62 -7.33 4.26
C ASP A 73 6.06 -7.37 2.83
N ILE A 74 6.37 -8.40 2.04
CA ILE A 74 5.75 -8.64 0.73
C ILE A 74 4.24 -8.88 0.91
N ALA A 75 3.87 -9.73 1.87
CA ALA A 75 2.48 -9.99 2.20
C ALA A 75 1.75 -8.75 2.72
N GLY A 76 2.41 -7.92 3.53
CA GLY A 76 1.88 -6.64 4.00
C GLY A 76 1.64 -5.64 2.87
N ALA A 77 2.54 -5.59 1.87
CA ALA A 77 2.37 -4.76 0.69
C ALA A 77 1.19 -5.22 -0.17
N PHE A 78 1.08 -6.54 -0.40
CA PHE A 78 -0.06 -7.11 -1.12
C PHE A 78 -1.38 -6.87 -0.38
N PHE A 79 -1.41 -7.09 0.94
CA PHE A 79 -2.57 -6.79 1.77
C PHE A 79 -3.01 -5.33 1.66
N LEU A 80 -2.10 -4.37 1.84
CA LEU A 80 -2.44 -2.94 1.77
C LEU A 80 -2.81 -2.48 0.36
N THR A 81 -2.27 -3.12 -0.68
CA THR A 81 -2.72 -2.90 -2.05
C THR A 81 -4.21 -3.18 -2.18
N MET A 82 -4.66 -4.34 -1.71
CA MET A 82 -6.06 -4.74 -1.79
C MET A 82 -6.93 -3.96 -0.80
N TRP A 83 -6.44 -3.77 0.43
CA TRP A 83 -7.19 -3.14 1.51
C TRP A 83 -7.33 -1.62 1.36
N HIS A 84 -6.34 -0.93 0.79
CA HIS A 84 -6.34 0.53 0.64
C HIS A 84 -6.39 0.98 -0.82
N GLU A 85 -5.43 0.59 -1.65
CA GLU A 85 -5.29 1.19 -2.98
C GLU A 85 -6.51 0.85 -3.86
N VAL A 86 -6.94 -0.41 -3.86
CA VAL A 86 -8.16 -0.83 -4.57
C VAL A 86 -9.40 -0.17 -3.99
N SER A 87 -9.57 -0.13 -2.66
CA SER A 87 -10.70 0.56 -2.02
C SER A 87 -10.77 2.05 -2.31
N LEU A 88 -9.63 2.71 -2.55
CA LEU A 88 -9.59 4.14 -2.87
C LEU A 88 -10.05 4.44 -4.29
N VAL A 89 -9.82 3.53 -5.23
CA VAL A 89 -10.15 3.71 -6.65
C VAL A 89 -11.50 3.11 -6.99
N GLY A 90 -11.85 1.99 -6.36
CA GLY A 90 -13.03 1.20 -6.70
C GLY A 90 -12.83 0.34 -7.95
N LEU A 91 -13.82 -0.51 -8.21
CA LEU A 91 -13.79 -1.50 -9.30
C LEU A 91 -15.00 -1.42 -10.24
N ASP A 92 -15.79 -0.34 -10.17
CA ASP A 92 -16.98 -0.14 -11.02
C ASP A 92 -16.61 0.13 -12.49
N SER A 93 -15.38 0.58 -12.75
CA SER A 93 -14.89 0.88 -14.09
C SER A 93 -14.15 -0.31 -14.71
N PRO A 94 -14.32 -0.60 -16.02
CA PRO A 94 -13.69 -1.75 -16.68
C PRO A 94 -12.15 -1.74 -16.63
N GLY A 95 -11.52 -0.56 -16.63
CA GLY A 95 -10.05 -0.41 -16.58
C GLY A 95 -9.47 -0.94 -15.26
N PRO A 96 -9.81 -0.32 -14.11
CA PRO A 96 -9.43 -0.83 -12.79
C PRO A 96 -9.76 -2.30 -12.57
N LEU A 97 -10.97 -2.76 -12.95
CA LEU A 97 -11.37 -4.16 -12.78
C LEU A 97 -10.47 -5.13 -13.56
N ARG A 98 -10.18 -4.83 -14.83
CA ARG A 98 -9.24 -5.62 -15.64
C ARG A 98 -7.83 -5.60 -15.04
N ALA A 99 -7.35 -4.43 -14.61
CA ALA A 99 -6.01 -4.27 -14.08
C ALA A 99 -5.82 -5.06 -12.77
N VAL A 100 -6.78 -5.01 -11.83
CA VAL A 100 -6.70 -5.78 -10.57
C VAL A 100 -6.80 -7.28 -10.84
N LYS A 101 -7.65 -7.72 -11.78
CA LYS A 101 -7.76 -9.13 -12.17
C LYS A 101 -6.43 -9.67 -12.68
N ARG A 102 -5.80 -8.96 -13.64
CA ARG A 102 -4.48 -9.34 -14.19
C ARG A 102 -3.41 -9.37 -13.10
N PHE A 103 -3.41 -8.36 -12.21
CA PHE A 103 -2.45 -8.31 -11.12
C PHE A 103 -2.63 -9.47 -10.13
N LEU A 104 -3.87 -9.80 -9.74
CA LEU A 104 -4.18 -10.93 -8.86
C LEU A 104 -3.81 -12.27 -9.48
N SER A 105 -4.11 -12.51 -10.76
CA SER A 105 -3.72 -13.74 -11.46
C SER A 105 -2.21 -13.93 -11.48
N MET A 106 -1.47 -12.84 -11.69
CA MET A 106 0.00 -12.86 -11.67
C MET A 106 0.54 -13.12 -10.26
N VAL A 107 -0.03 -12.47 -9.23
CA VAL A 107 0.35 -12.73 -7.83
C VAL A 107 0.07 -14.17 -7.44
N GLU A 108 -1.07 -14.75 -7.85
CA GLU A 108 -1.40 -16.14 -7.55
C GLU A 108 -0.42 -17.11 -8.22
N ALA A 109 -0.05 -16.84 -9.48
CA ALA A 109 0.90 -17.66 -10.21
C ALA A 109 2.33 -17.56 -9.63
N ALA A 110 2.82 -16.36 -9.34
CA ALA A 110 4.19 -16.15 -8.84
C ALA A 110 4.34 -16.44 -7.35
N LEU A 111 3.31 -16.14 -6.55
CA LEU A 111 3.38 -16.08 -5.09
C LEU A 111 2.09 -16.68 -4.47
N PRO A 112 1.78 -17.98 -4.70
CA PRO A 112 0.52 -18.60 -4.25
C PRO A 112 0.31 -18.53 -2.73
N GLY A 113 1.39 -18.40 -1.95
CA GLY A 113 1.31 -18.17 -0.50
C GLY A 113 0.58 -16.87 -0.09
N LEU A 114 0.43 -15.91 -1.01
CA LEU A 114 -0.30 -14.66 -0.78
C LEU A 114 -1.82 -14.81 -0.90
N ARG A 115 -2.33 -15.94 -1.40
CA ARG A 115 -3.76 -16.26 -1.48
C ARG A 115 -4.55 -15.27 -2.34
N ALA A 116 -3.99 -14.86 -3.47
CA ALA A 116 -4.66 -13.97 -4.41
C ALA A 116 -5.88 -14.64 -5.08
N GLY A 117 -5.90 -15.97 -5.16
CA GLY A 117 -7.02 -16.77 -5.67
C GLY A 117 -8.36 -16.46 -4.99
N ALA A 118 -8.38 -16.26 -3.67
CA ALA A 118 -9.59 -15.90 -2.93
C ALA A 118 -10.18 -14.54 -3.37
N LEU A 119 -9.34 -13.62 -3.84
CA LEU A 119 -9.77 -12.32 -4.34
C LEU A 119 -10.18 -12.37 -5.81
N LEU A 120 -9.69 -13.34 -6.58
CA LEU A 120 -10.17 -13.58 -7.94
C LEU A 120 -11.64 -14.01 -7.95
N GLU A 121 -12.09 -14.74 -6.93
CA GLU A 121 -13.52 -15.07 -6.76
C GLU A 121 -14.37 -13.80 -6.57
N ALA A 122 -13.94 -12.88 -5.69
CA ALA A 122 -14.63 -11.61 -5.50
C ALA A 122 -14.66 -10.75 -6.77
N VAL A 123 -13.57 -10.76 -7.56
CA VAL A 123 -13.51 -10.08 -8.86
C VAL A 123 -14.48 -10.71 -9.87
N ALA A 124 -14.59 -12.04 -9.91
CA ALA A 124 -15.52 -12.73 -10.81
C ALA A 124 -16.98 -12.37 -10.53
N GLU A 125 -17.36 -12.21 -9.26
CA GLU A 125 -18.71 -11.75 -8.87
C GLU A 125 -19.01 -10.33 -9.37
N LEU A 126 -18.00 -9.44 -9.35
CA LEU A 126 -18.12 -8.09 -9.91
C LEU A 126 -18.26 -8.11 -11.43
N GLU A 127 -17.50 -8.97 -12.13
CA GLU A 127 -17.64 -9.17 -13.57
C GLU A 127 -19.04 -9.69 -13.96
N ASN A 128 -19.69 -10.45 -13.07
CA ASN A 128 -21.05 -10.94 -13.23
C ASN A 128 -22.14 -9.92 -12.87
N GLY A 129 -21.77 -8.67 -12.56
CA GLY A 129 -22.70 -7.55 -12.36
C GLY A 129 -22.98 -7.20 -10.90
N THR A 130 -22.27 -7.79 -9.94
CA THR A 130 -22.31 -7.33 -8.54
C THR A 130 -21.74 -5.92 -8.44
N HIS A 131 -22.39 -5.03 -7.67
CA HIS A 131 -21.89 -3.68 -7.43
C HIS A 131 -20.72 -3.69 -6.45
N PHE A 132 -19.67 -2.91 -6.73
CA PHE A 132 -18.54 -2.78 -5.83
C PHE A 132 -18.94 -1.95 -4.59
N SER A 133 -18.58 -2.41 -3.40
CA SER A 133 -18.52 -1.53 -2.23
C SER A 133 -17.22 -1.75 -1.50
N VAL A 134 -16.72 -0.69 -0.86
CA VAL A 134 -15.51 -0.77 -0.06
C VAL A 134 -15.67 -1.76 1.09
N GLU A 135 -16.86 -1.83 1.69
CA GLU A 135 -17.18 -2.75 2.77
C GLU A 135 -17.04 -4.21 2.32
N SER A 136 -17.78 -4.63 1.28
CA SER A 136 -17.77 -6.02 0.80
C SER A 136 -16.38 -6.43 0.29
N TRP A 137 -15.68 -5.52 -0.37
CA TRP A 137 -14.31 -5.74 -0.81
C TRP A 137 -13.36 -5.94 0.37
N GLN A 138 -13.41 -5.07 1.38
CA GLN A 138 -12.57 -5.19 2.57
C GLN A 138 -12.87 -6.47 3.36
N GLU A 139 -14.13 -6.91 3.41
CA GLU A 139 -14.49 -8.22 3.96
C GLU A 139 -13.86 -9.38 3.19
N ALA A 140 -13.89 -9.35 1.86
CA ALA A 140 -13.22 -10.35 1.03
C ALA A 140 -11.69 -10.37 1.25
N VAL A 141 -11.06 -9.19 1.38
CA VAL A 141 -9.62 -9.07 1.69
C VAL A 141 -9.26 -9.67 3.05
N LEU A 142 -10.11 -9.51 4.07
CA LEU A 142 -9.92 -10.16 5.37
C LEU A 142 -10.15 -11.68 5.28
N ALA A 143 -11.16 -12.11 4.53
CA ALA A 143 -11.47 -13.53 4.32
C ALA A 143 -10.37 -14.28 3.58
N ALA A 144 -9.63 -13.60 2.68
CA ALA A 144 -8.48 -14.17 1.98
C ALA A 144 -7.35 -14.61 2.92
N ARG A 145 -7.26 -14.05 4.14
CA ARG A 145 -6.25 -14.38 5.16
C ARG A 145 -4.80 -14.29 4.63
N ILE A 146 -4.50 -13.19 3.94
CA ILE A 146 -3.15 -12.85 3.46
C ILE A 146 -2.18 -12.87 4.67
N PRO A 147 -1.01 -13.53 4.57
CA PRO A 147 -0.13 -13.79 5.72
C PRO A 147 0.77 -12.60 6.08
N TYR A 148 0.19 -11.42 6.28
CA TYR A 148 0.90 -10.23 6.78
C TYR A 148 0.97 -10.22 8.32
N TYR A 149 1.87 -9.41 8.90
CA TYR A 149 1.97 -9.22 10.35
C TYR A 149 1.35 -7.90 10.80
N GLY A 150 0.76 -7.91 12.00
CA GLY A 150 0.07 -6.75 12.58
C GLY A 150 -1.44 -6.79 12.39
N ALA A 151 -2.05 -5.61 12.22
CA ALA A 151 -3.49 -5.45 12.04
C ALA A 151 -3.80 -4.69 10.73
N PRO A 152 -5.04 -4.72 10.21
CA PRO A 152 -5.39 -4.10 8.92
C PRO A 152 -4.98 -2.64 8.73
N ASN A 153 -4.81 -1.89 9.83
CA ASN A 153 -4.44 -0.48 9.80
C ASN A 153 -3.09 -0.19 10.47
N GLU A 154 -2.41 -1.24 10.92
CA GLU A 154 -1.14 -1.20 11.64
C GLU A 154 -0.34 -2.43 11.17
N VAL A 155 -0.07 -2.50 9.86
CA VAL A 155 0.80 -3.54 9.29
C VAL A 155 2.21 -3.34 9.85
N GLU A 156 2.78 -4.43 10.35
CA GLU A 156 4.11 -4.46 10.94
C GLU A 156 5.15 -4.77 9.87
N TRP A 157 6.07 -3.82 9.68
CA TRP A 157 7.18 -3.94 8.74
C TRP A 157 8.45 -4.44 9.44
N ARG A 158 9.23 -5.27 8.75
CA ARG A 158 10.56 -5.70 9.18
C ARG A 158 11.62 -5.15 8.24
N THR A 159 11.69 -5.66 7.01
CA THR A 159 12.60 -5.16 5.96
C THR A 159 12.30 -3.70 5.64
N CYS A 160 11.03 -3.32 5.61
CA CYS A 160 10.54 -2.00 5.24
C CYS A 160 10.26 -1.09 6.44
N LYS A 161 10.71 -1.46 7.64
CA LYS A 161 10.61 -0.60 8.82
C LYS A 161 11.48 0.65 8.68
N GLY A 162 10.88 1.83 8.76
CA GLY A 162 11.59 3.10 8.84
C GLY A 162 12.07 3.44 10.25
N SER A 163 12.90 4.47 10.36
CA SER A 163 13.30 5.06 11.64
C SER A 163 12.13 5.71 12.40
N SER A 164 11.06 6.04 11.69
CA SER A 164 9.76 6.47 12.19
C SER A 164 8.64 5.84 11.37
N GLN A 165 7.42 5.81 11.92
CA GLN A 165 6.23 5.24 11.28
C GLN A 165 5.87 5.94 9.96
N SER A 166 6.27 7.20 9.78
CA SER A 166 6.01 7.97 8.55
C SER A 166 6.91 7.59 7.38
N TYR A 167 7.99 6.84 7.62
CA TYR A 167 8.99 6.52 6.60
C TYR A 167 8.86 5.08 6.10
N ARG A 168 9.34 4.85 4.87
CA ARG A 168 9.44 3.54 4.23
C ARG A 168 8.08 2.84 4.16
N GLY A 169 7.87 1.72 4.85
CA GLY A 169 6.60 1.02 4.90
C GLY A 169 6.09 0.61 3.52
N PHE A 170 4.85 0.98 3.20
CA PHE A 170 4.13 0.52 2.01
C PHE A 170 4.89 0.72 0.68
N PRO A 171 5.42 1.92 0.34
CA PRO A 171 6.24 2.09 -0.86
C PRO A 171 7.45 1.14 -0.95
N CYS A 172 8.12 0.86 0.17
CA CYS A 172 9.21 -0.13 0.19
C CYS A 172 8.67 -1.54 -0.06
N GLY A 173 7.57 -1.91 0.60
CA GLY A 173 6.97 -3.23 0.45
C GLY A 173 6.48 -3.50 -0.97
N MET A 174 5.98 -2.47 -1.68
CA MET A 174 5.57 -2.60 -3.08
C MET A 174 6.74 -2.94 -4.01
N TRP A 175 7.90 -2.33 -3.80
CA TRP A 175 9.11 -2.74 -4.53
C TRP A 175 9.47 -4.19 -4.23
N LEU A 176 9.40 -4.64 -2.97
CA LEU A 176 9.65 -6.04 -2.63
C LEU A 176 8.66 -6.97 -3.33
N LEU A 177 7.37 -6.61 -3.37
CA LEU A 177 6.33 -7.38 -4.06
C LEU A 177 6.60 -7.48 -5.56
N TYR A 178 6.88 -6.36 -6.24
CA TYR A 178 7.17 -6.36 -7.68
C TYR A 178 8.40 -7.19 -8.03
N HIS A 179 9.51 -7.02 -7.29
CA HIS A 179 10.72 -7.83 -7.47
C HIS A 179 10.47 -9.32 -7.23
N SER A 180 9.64 -9.64 -6.24
CA SER A 180 9.27 -11.02 -5.94
C SER A 180 8.40 -11.63 -7.04
N ILE A 181 7.48 -10.85 -7.62
CA ILE A 181 6.70 -11.28 -8.78
C ILE A 181 7.62 -11.55 -9.96
N THR A 182 8.47 -10.59 -10.36
CA THR A 182 9.34 -10.75 -11.54
C THR A 182 10.31 -11.92 -11.40
N ALA A 183 10.78 -12.22 -10.18
CA ALA A 183 11.71 -13.32 -9.92
C ALA A 183 11.06 -14.70 -9.84
N ASN A 184 9.73 -14.79 -9.62
CA ASN A 184 9.02 -16.07 -9.44
C ASN A 184 7.95 -16.33 -10.51
N PHE A 185 7.68 -15.37 -11.39
CA PHE A 185 6.72 -15.54 -12.47
C PHE A 185 7.40 -16.23 -13.66
N ASP A 186 6.83 -17.34 -14.10
CA ASP A 186 7.33 -18.06 -15.28
C ASP A 186 6.94 -17.31 -16.55
N ALA A 187 7.94 -16.88 -17.32
CA ALA A 187 7.77 -16.01 -18.48
C ALA A 187 7.25 -16.74 -19.74
N ASP A 188 7.04 -18.07 -19.67
CA ASP A 188 6.57 -18.90 -20.79
C ASP A 188 5.09 -18.63 -21.20
N GLY A 189 4.42 -17.65 -20.59
CA GLY A 189 3.05 -17.25 -20.90
C GLY A 189 2.90 -15.92 -21.66
N ASP A 190 1.71 -15.66 -22.19
CA ASP A 190 1.35 -14.42 -22.93
C ASP A 190 1.37 -13.13 -22.07
N ILE A 191 1.55 -13.25 -20.76
CA ILE A 191 1.43 -12.15 -19.78
C ILE A 191 2.83 -11.70 -19.34
N SER A 192 3.25 -10.51 -19.76
CA SER A 192 4.44 -9.87 -19.23
C SER A 192 4.20 -9.39 -17.78
N PRO A 193 5.06 -9.76 -16.81
CA PRO A 193 4.88 -9.32 -15.43
C PRO A 193 5.02 -7.80 -15.29
N LEU A 194 5.91 -7.18 -16.06
CA LEU A 194 6.13 -5.74 -16.03
C LEU A 194 4.96 -4.96 -16.63
N GLU A 195 4.34 -5.46 -17.70
CA GLU A 195 3.12 -4.84 -18.24
C GLU A 195 1.97 -4.89 -17.23
N ALA A 196 1.79 -6.02 -16.53
CA ALA A 196 0.76 -6.16 -15.52
C ALA A 196 1.03 -5.28 -14.29
N ILE A 197 2.28 -5.14 -13.87
CA ILE A 197 2.69 -4.19 -12.82
C ILE A 197 2.42 -2.75 -13.27
N GLN A 198 2.75 -2.37 -14.52
CA GLN A 198 2.46 -1.03 -15.05
C GLN A 198 0.95 -0.75 -15.13
N ASP A 199 0.14 -1.73 -15.55
CA ASP A 199 -1.32 -1.59 -15.59
C ASP A 199 -1.90 -1.41 -14.18
N TYR A 200 -1.41 -2.17 -13.19
CA TYR A 200 -1.75 -1.94 -11.79
C TYR A 200 -1.37 -0.53 -11.34
N VAL A 201 -0.12 -0.10 -11.55
CA VAL A 201 0.37 1.21 -11.11
C VAL A 201 -0.44 2.34 -11.73
N ARG A 202 -0.79 2.22 -13.02
CA ARG A 202 -1.61 3.19 -13.76
C ARG A 202 -2.95 3.48 -13.09
N HIS A 203 -3.58 2.45 -12.53
CA HIS A 203 -4.93 2.56 -11.98
C HIS A 203 -4.93 2.81 -10.47
N PHE A 204 -4.06 2.16 -9.71
CA PHE A 204 -4.23 2.04 -8.26
C PHE A 204 -3.22 2.79 -7.41
N PHE A 205 -1.97 2.95 -7.87
CA PHE A 205 -0.93 3.49 -6.99
C PHE A 205 -1.21 4.95 -6.64
N SER A 206 -1.45 5.20 -5.35
CA SER A 206 -2.00 6.46 -4.83
C SER A 206 -1.01 7.62 -4.80
N CYS A 207 0.30 7.33 -4.85
CA CYS A 207 1.32 8.37 -5.02
C CYS A 207 1.34 8.81 -6.49
N GLU A 208 0.75 9.97 -6.76
CA GLU A 208 0.60 10.50 -8.11
C GLU A 208 1.95 10.71 -8.82
N GLU A 209 2.90 11.37 -8.17
CA GLU A 209 4.26 11.60 -8.70
C GLU A 209 5.00 10.28 -8.94
N CYS A 210 4.85 9.31 -8.04
CA CYS A 210 5.46 7.99 -8.20
C CYS A 210 4.86 7.27 -9.42
N ARG A 211 3.53 7.34 -9.57
CA ARG A 211 2.80 6.74 -10.68
C ARG A 211 3.22 7.35 -12.02
N GLN A 212 3.29 8.67 -12.12
CA GLN A 212 3.72 9.35 -13.35
C GLN A 212 5.11 8.87 -13.78
N HIS A 213 6.09 8.95 -12.89
CA HIS A 213 7.45 8.52 -13.20
C HIS A 213 7.58 7.03 -13.49
N PHE A 214 6.85 6.16 -12.79
CA PHE A 214 6.94 4.72 -13.03
C PHE A 214 6.40 4.33 -14.42
N LEU A 215 5.41 5.07 -14.93
CA LEU A 215 4.85 4.84 -16.26
C LEU A 215 5.74 5.37 -17.40
N GLU A 216 6.80 6.11 -17.09
CA GLU A 216 7.81 6.55 -18.07
C GLU A 216 8.82 5.44 -18.39
N PHE A 217 8.94 4.40 -17.55
CA PHE A 217 9.79 3.26 -17.84
C PHE A 217 9.24 2.49 -19.05
N ASN A 218 10.09 2.27 -20.06
CA ASN A 218 9.75 1.47 -21.22
C ASN A 218 10.27 0.04 -21.02
N PHE A 219 9.39 -0.85 -20.55
CA PHE A 219 9.73 -2.26 -20.37
C PHE A 219 9.48 -3.07 -21.64
N THR A 220 10.45 -3.89 -22.02
CA THR A 220 10.41 -4.75 -23.20
C THR A 220 10.06 -6.19 -22.80
N ARG A 221 9.57 -7.01 -23.75
CA ARG A 221 9.32 -8.45 -23.48
C ARG A 221 10.57 -9.30 -23.74
N GLU A 222 11.52 -8.75 -24.48
CA GLU A 222 12.74 -9.40 -24.94
C GLU A 222 13.80 -9.47 -23.84
N ASP A 223 13.81 -8.49 -22.93
CA ASP A 223 14.80 -8.41 -21.84
C ASP A 223 14.27 -9.02 -20.55
N ASP A 224 15.19 -9.54 -19.72
CA ASP A 224 14.87 -10.14 -18.43
C ASP A 224 14.08 -9.15 -17.53
N PRO A 225 12.84 -9.47 -17.13
CA PRO A 225 12.02 -8.56 -16.33
C PRO A 225 12.61 -8.26 -14.95
N VAL A 226 13.40 -9.19 -14.38
CA VAL A 226 14.11 -8.98 -13.11
C VAL A 226 15.15 -7.87 -13.27
N LEU A 227 15.95 -7.93 -14.34
CA LEU A 227 17.00 -6.94 -14.60
C LEU A 227 16.41 -5.56 -14.96
N GLN A 228 15.36 -5.54 -15.77
CA GLN A 228 14.66 -4.30 -16.14
C GLN A 228 14.09 -3.58 -14.91
N LEU A 229 13.40 -4.31 -14.02
CA LEU A 229 12.86 -3.73 -12.79
C LEU A 229 13.97 -3.28 -11.83
N TRP A 230 15.07 -4.03 -11.78
CA TRP A 230 16.24 -3.68 -10.98
C TRP A 230 16.88 -2.36 -11.44
N GLN A 231 17.10 -2.20 -12.75
CA GLN A 231 17.61 -0.94 -13.33
C GLN A 231 16.66 0.23 -13.05
N ALA A 232 15.35 0.04 -13.24
CA ALA A 232 14.34 1.06 -12.96
C ALA A 232 14.36 1.50 -11.49
N HIS A 233 14.40 0.54 -10.55
CA HIS A 233 14.46 0.85 -9.13
C HIS A 233 15.76 1.58 -8.74
N ASN A 234 16.90 1.21 -9.35
CA ASN A 234 18.17 1.89 -9.11
C ASN A 234 18.24 3.31 -9.71
N SER A 235 17.57 3.56 -10.82
CA SER A 235 17.35 4.91 -11.34
C SER A 235 16.57 5.77 -10.35
N VAL A 236 15.50 5.22 -9.75
CA VAL A 236 14.74 5.89 -8.69
C VAL A 236 15.62 6.15 -7.46
N ASN A 237 16.45 5.18 -7.04
CA ASN A 237 17.38 5.37 -5.93
C ASN A 237 18.37 6.51 -6.20
N ALA A 238 18.94 6.60 -7.40
CA ALA A 238 19.85 7.68 -7.79
C ALA A 238 19.16 9.05 -7.71
N ARG A 239 17.93 9.14 -8.25
CA ARG A 239 17.14 10.38 -8.21
C ARG A 239 16.78 10.83 -6.79
N LEU A 240 16.47 9.89 -5.90
CA LEU A 240 16.05 10.18 -4.53
C LEU A 240 17.21 10.31 -3.53
N ALA A 241 18.44 9.93 -3.90
CA ALA A 241 19.62 10.04 -3.04
C ALA A 241 19.89 11.45 -2.47
N PRO A 242 19.73 12.57 -3.22
CA PRO A 242 19.96 13.90 -2.67
C PRO A 242 18.76 14.49 -1.88
N VAL A 243 17.61 13.81 -1.85
CA VAL A 243 16.38 14.33 -1.22
C VAL A 243 16.48 14.20 0.30
N LYS A 244 16.27 15.31 1.02
CA LYS A 244 16.27 15.35 2.50
C LYS A 244 14.87 15.43 3.10
N GLU A 245 14.01 16.26 2.54
CA GLU A 245 12.65 16.44 3.03
C GLU A 245 11.80 15.20 2.70
N GLY A 246 11.09 14.67 3.71
CA GLY A 246 10.29 13.46 3.56
C GLY A 246 11.08 12.14 3.43
N ALA A 247 12.42 12.21 3.35
CA ALA A 247 13.29 11.04 3.30
C ALA A 247 13.61 10.53 4.72
N ASP A 248 13.83 9.21 4.84
CA ASP A 248 14.28 8.62 6.10
C ASP A 248 15.77 8.96 6.33
N PRO A 249 16.12 9.74 7.36
CA PRO A 249 17.51 10.16 7.57
C PRO A 249 18.45 9.01 7.95
N PHE A 250 17.91 7.86 8.39
CA PHE A 250 18.70 6.69 8.78
C PHE A 250 18.76 5.60 7.71
N VAL A 251 18.05 5.76 6.59
CA VAL A 251 18.02 4.79 5.50
C VAL A 251 18.24 5.50 4.16
N PRO A 252 19.50 5.87 3.84
CA PRO A 252 19.80 6.59 2.61
C PRO A 252 19.63 5.70 1.38
N LYS A 253 19.21 6.30 0.27
CA LYS A 253 19.13 5.60 -1.02
C LYS A 253 20.53 5.36 -1.57
N ARG A 254 20.78 4.14 -2.04
CA ARG A 254 22.06 3.68 -2.60
C ARG A 254 21.77 2.91 -3.88
N GLN A 255 22.77 2.77 -4.74
CA GLN A 255 22.73 1.74 -5.76
C GLN A 255 22.73 0.38 -5.06
N PHE A 256 21.81 -0.50 -5.47
CA PHE A 256 21.59 -1.80 -4.86
C PHE A 256 21.90 -2.92 -5.86
N PRO A 257 22.50 -4.06 -5.46
CA PRO A 257 23.15 -4.26 -4.15
C PRO A 257 24.38 -3.34 -4.00
N ASP A 258 24.78 -3.08 -2.76
CA ASP A 258 26.10 -2.51 -2.50
C ASP A 258 27.14 -3.62 -2.33
N ALA A 259 28.42 -3.23 -2.35
CA ALA A 259 29.56 -4.16 -2.35
C ALA A 259 29.63 -5.09 -1.11
N GLU A 260 28.90 -4.77 -0.05
CA GLU A 260 28.82 -5.63 1.15
C GLU A 260 27.90 -6.83 0.95
N ILE A 261 26.92 -6.74 0.04
CA ILE A 261 25.91 -7.77 -0.19
C ILE A 261 26.15 -8.55 -1.49
N CYS A 262 26.79 -7.96 -2.51
CA CYS A 262 27.20 -8.63 -3.75
C CYS A 262 28.27 -7.82 -4.49
#